data_AF-A0A2M7L1Z3-F1
#
_entry.id   AF-A0A2M7L1Z3-F1
#
_cell.length_a   1.000
_cell.length_b   1.000
_cell.length_c   1.000
_cell.angle_alpha   90.00
_cell.angle_beta   90.00
_cell.angle_gamma   90.00
#
_symmetry.space_group_name_H-M   'P 1'
#
loop_
_entity.id
_entity.type
_entity.pdbx_description
1 polymer ?
#
loop_
_entity_poly.entity_id
_entity_poly.type
_entity_poly.pdbx_seq_one_letter_code
_entity_poly.pdbx_strand_id
1 'polypeptide(L)'
;MSTPWRDASHSPSRRPIACTVTGRRTPRQRRPSCSASSGGAPSARSTPKSTAASPRKSSARWRTPTECETEQLRRGRRYPPGSPGAQIQMIYSNRLQKLDTPPPLLADYPQFVEPLPCGDRYLAPPVVDEPNGDLTVRAWRYWYNVRGIVEMENRLDAKATAAIVVHPWGIDDGHGLVTPEPAGLAFFCVKYKNVVCGDHLRQVVNPFLRRLRDRVGLVGYSMPGVEDALRKLLYASITTPPEQLKPEEGERRLRDVLRAHDFTGKPLVSELELGLQVPARSYLAQTPSTDAYHGYNGDGYWELPMPVHAALERRPTDLVFYDGEGYEKVRDYLKSRGIRHVLLAGYCTDMCVKGTTCGYDNLSQDFNLFLVGDGTLATYPGSTTPRFATQVALANAALWQLVTQVNWVQAD
;
A
#
# COMPACT_ATOMS: atom_id res chain seq x y z
N MET A 1 -53.10 -12.18 10.24
CA MET A 1 -52.91 -11.78 11.64
C MET A 1 -51.91 -10.66 11.66
N SER A 2 -52.43 -9.47 11.93
CA SER A 2 -51.84 -8.16 11.68
C SER A 2 -51.97 -7.37 12.96
N THR A 3 -50.85 -6.84 13.47
CA THR A 3 -50.91 -5.66 14.36
C THR A 3 -49.58 -4.87 14.29
N PRO A 4 -49.65 -3.54 14.14
CA PRO A 4 -48.50 -2.64 13.95
C PRO A 4 -48.18 -1.81 15.22
N TRP A 5 -46.96 -1.28 15.33
CA TRP A 5 -46.54 -0.25 16.31
C TRP A 5 -45.51 0.66 15.63
N ARG A 6 -45.90 1.86 15.15
CA ARG A 6 -46.01 3.19 15.79
C ARG A 6 -44.67 3.92 16.03
N ASP A 7 -44.57 5.03 15.31
CA ASP A 7 -43.67 6.17 15.49
C ASP A 7 -43.66 6.75 16.91
N ALA A 8 -42.50 7.23 17.33
CA ALA A 8 -42.37 8.31 18.30
C ALA A 8 -41.08 9.11 18.02
N SER A 9 -41.27 10.25 17.36
CA SER A 9 -40.34 11.37 17.30
C SER A 9 -40.23 12.04 18.66
N HIS A 10 -39.01 12.28 19.18
CA HIS A 10 -38.77 13.29 20.22
C HIS A 10 -37.36 13.88 20.03
N SER A 11 -37.34 15.20 19.84
CA SER A 11 -36.15 16.06 19.78
C SER A 11 -36.13 16.90 21.06
N PRO A 12 -34.96 17.14 21.68
CA PRO A 12 -34.79 18.29 22.55
C PRO A 12 -33.73 19.25 22.00
N SER A 13 -34.16 20.50 21.88
CA SER A 13 -33.35 21.67 21.57
C SER A 13 -32.81 22.34 22.84
N ARG A 14 -31.79 23.20 22.65
CA ARG A 14 -31.25 24.27 23.54
C ARG A 14 -30.14 23.80 24.50
N ARG A 15 -29.00 24.49 24.68
CA ARG A 15 -28.58 25.90 24.44
C ARG A 15 -27.03 25.98 24.45
N PRO A 16 -26.44 27.11 23.98
CA PRO A 16 -24.99 27.29 23.85
C PRO A 16 -24.32 27.76 25.14
N ILE A 17 -23.07 27.33 25.36
CA ILE A 17 -22.18 27.79 26.44
C ILE A 17 -21.44 29.03 25.94
N ALA A 18 -21.65 30.16 26.60
CA ALA A 18 -20.91 31.40 26.41
C ALA A 18 -19.71 31.41 27.37
N CYS A 19 -18.48 31.38 26.84
CA CYS A 19 -17.28 31.68 27.60
C CYS A 19 -17.02 33.19 27.57
N THR A 20 -17.09 33.81 28.74
CA THR A 20 -16.65 35.17 29.02
C THR A 20 -15.16 35.14 29.34
N VAL A 21 -14.33 35.87 28.60
CA VAL A 21 -12.98 36.23 29.03
C VAL A 21 -12.86 37.74 29.01
N THR A 22 -12.74 38.28 30.22
CA THR A 22 -12.48 39.68 30.53
C THR A 22 -11.06 40.08 30.11
N GLY A 23 -10.91 41.21 29.43
CA GLY A 23 -9.63 41.80 29.13
C GLY A 23 -8.96 42.45 30.34
N ARG A 24 -7.62 42.54 30.32
CA ARG A 24 -6.85 43.58 31.00
C ARG A 24 -5.60 43.96 30.19
N ARG A 25 -5.33 45.26 30.24
CA ARG A 25 -4.31 46.04 29.53
C ARG A 25 -2.89 45.80 30.06
N THR A 26 -1.94 46.07 29.15
CA THR A 26 -0.47 46.24 29.24
C THR A 26 0.04 47.15 30.39
N PRO A 27 1.35 47.18 30.73
CA PRO A 27 2.32 48.02 29.99
C PRO A 27 3.77 47.49 29.84
N ARG A 28 4.41 47.99 28.77
CA ARG A 28 5.84 48.30 28.51
C ARG A 28 6.87 48.03 29.62
N GLN A 29 8.07 47.59 29.19
CA GLN A 29 9.45 48.11 29.41
C GLN A 29 10.44 46.98 29.05
N ARG A 30 11.72 47.12 28.67
CA ARG A 30 12.64 48.17 28.23
C ARG A 30 13.79 47.40 27.52
N ARG A 31 14.41 47.98 26.48
CA ARG A 31 15.75 47.56 26.00
C ARG A 31 16.79 47.83 27.09
N PRO A 32 17.97 47.19 27.02
CA PRO A 32 19.14 47.96 26.60
C PRO A 32 20.05 47.27 25.60
N SER A 33 20.68 48.13 24.81
CA SER A 33 21.85 47.98 23.98
C SER A 33 23.15 47.87 24.79
N CYS A 34 24.17 47.22 24.23
CA CYS A 34 25.63 47.53 24.31
C CYS A 34 26.34 46.47 23.43
N SER A 35 26.88 46.79 22.25
CA SER A 35 28.12 47.51 21.91
C SER A 35 29.43 46.74 22.15
N ALA A 36 30.00 46.30 21.03
CA ALA A 36 31.38 46.51 20.56
C ALA A 36 32.58 45.75 21.16
N SER A 37 33.49 45.50 20.21
CA SER A 37 34.94 45.24 20.29
C SER A 37 35.35 43.77 20.39
N SER A 38 36.44 43.28 19.80
CA SER A 38 37.40 43.70 18.78
C SER A 38 38.41 42.54 18.67
N GLY A 39 39.21 42.45 17.59
CA GLY A 39 40.52 41.80 17.67
C GLY A 39 40.80 40.63 16.72
N GLY A 40 41.62 40.90 15.70
CA GLY A 40 42.88 40.15 15.50
C GLY A 40 42.85 38.88 14.65
N ALA A 41 43.18 39.03 13.37
CA ALA A 41 43.98 38.06 12.59
C ALA A 41 45.47 38.12 13.08
N PRO A 42 46.39 37.16 12.80
CA PRO A 42 46.62 36.58 11.47
C PRO A 42 47.18 35.12 11.36
N SER A 43 47.14 34.66 10.10
CA SER A 43 48.05 33.81 9.31
C SER A 43 48.46 32.37 9.72
N ALA A 44 48.06 31.46 8.82
CA ALA A 44 48.88 30.50 8.05
C ALA A 44 49.85 29.53 8.76
N ARG A 45 49.51 28.23 8.67
CA ARG A 45 50.48 27.18 8.34
C ARG A 45 49.81 26.02 7.59
N SER A 46 50.58 25.44 6.68
CA SER A 46 50.20 24.55 5.60
C SER A 46 50.62 23.09 5.85
N THR A 47 49.97 22.20 5.08
CA THR A 47 50.33 20.81 4.69
C THR A 47 49.98 19.63 5.64
N PRO A 48 49.83 18.37 5.15
CA PRO A 48 49.47 17.88 3.81
C PRO A 48 48.30 16.86 3.77
N LYS A 49 47.95 16.48 2.54
CA LYS A 49 46.96 15.50 2.05
C LYS A 49 46.89 14.17 2.83
N SER A 50 45.66 13.70 3.03
CA SER A 50 45.32 12.27 3.17
C SER A 50 44.02 11.98 2.42
N THR A 51 44.15 11.25 1.33
CA THR A 51 43.08 10.73 0.47
C THR A 51 42.42 9.53 1.12
N ALA A 52 41.15 9.67 1.51
CA ALA A 52 40.26 8.54 1.76
C ALA A 52 38.97 8.78 0.98
N ALA A 53 38.81 8.03 -0.12
CA ALA A 53 37.61 8.03 -0.93
C ALA A 53 36.46 7.40 -0.11
N SER A 54 35.52 8.25 0.31
CA SER A 54 34.27 7.80 0.92
C SER A 54 33.32 7.33 -0.19
N PRO A 55 32.74 6.11 -0.11
CA PRO A 55 31.78 5.66 -1.10
C PRO A 55 30.52 6.53 -1.00
N ARG A 56 30.21 7.26 -2.08
CA ARG A 56 28.94 7.96 -2.25
C ARG A 56 27.81 6.93 -2.16
N LYS A 57 27.13 6.87 -1.01
CA LYS A 57 25.80 6.27 -0.91
C LYS A 57 24.88 7.05 -1.85
N SER A 58 24.45 6.41 -2.94
CA SER A 58 23.43 6.95 -3.81
C SER A 58 22.12 7.00 -3.03
N SER A 59 21.72 8.18 -2.56
CA SER A 59 20.37 8.42 -2.09
C SER A 59 19.42 8.22 -3.27
N ALA A 60 18.76 7.08 -3.34
CA ALA A 60 17.67 6.85 -4.28
C ALA A 60 16.58 7.88 -3.98
N ARG A 61 16.49 8.89 -4.84
CA ARG A 61 15.51 9.96 -4.73
C ARG A 61 14.17 9.40 -5.21
N TRP A 62 13.26 9.13 -4.28
CA TRP A 62 11.88 8.79 -4.60
C TRP A 62 11.26 9.95 -5.39
N ARG A 63 10.79 9.67 -6.61
CA ARG A 63 10.10 10.66 -7.44
C ARG A 63 8.75 10.97 -6.80
N THR A 64 8.34 12.23 -6.84
CA THR A 64 7.01 12.63 -6.34
C THR A 64 5.91 12.09 -7.27
N PRO A 65 4.71 11.78 -6.74
CA PRO A 65 3.61 11.22 -7.54
C PRO A 65 3.25 12.04 -8.79
N THR A 66 3.35 13.37 -8.70
CA THR A 66 3.01 14.31 -9.79
C THR A 66 4.00 14.30 -10.96
N GLU A 67 5.28 13.98 -10.73
CA GLU A 67 6.27 13.81 -11.80
C GLU A 67 6.04 12.51 -12.59
N CYS A 68 5.49 11.48 -11.94
CA CYS A 68 5.12 10.22 -12.61
C CYS A 68 3.87 10.39 -13.47
N GLU A 69 2.84 11.07 -12.97
CA GLU A 69 1.52 11.14 -13.60
C GLU A 69 1.49 12.04 -14.86
N THR A 70 2.22 13.16 -14.83
CA THR A 70 2.28 14.09 -15.97
C THR A 70 3.12 13.56 -17.14
N GLU A 71 4.13 12.73 -16.85
CA GLU A 71 4.96 12.09 -17.87
C GLU A 71 4.29 10.83 -18.45
N GLN A 72 3.48 10.12 -17.65
CA GLN A 72 2.66 8.98 -18.11
C GLN A 72 1.51 9.38 -19.03
N LEU A 73 0.89 10.55 -18.83
CA LEU A 73 -0.15 11.08 -19.74
C LEU A 73 0.44 11.62 -21.05
N ARG A 74 1.66 12.19 -21.02
CA ARG A 74 2.35 12.70 -22.23
C ARG A 74 2.96 11.59 -23.08
N ARG A 75 3.46 10.52 -22.45
CA ARG A 75 3.93 9.31 -23.13
C ARG A 75 2.80 8.30 -23.13
N GLY A 76 1.77 8.50 -23.95
CA GLY A 76 0.66 7.54 -24.07
C GLY A 76 1.23 6.12 -24.09
N ARG A 77 0.83 5.27 -23.11
CA ARG A 77 1.43 3.95 -22.86
C ARG A 77 1.51 3.15 -24.16
N ARG A 78 2.64 3.25 -24.86
CA ARG A 78 3.00 2.28 -25.89
C ARG A 78 3.64 1.15 -25.12
N TYR A 79 2.85 0.13 -24.82
CA TYR A 79 3.41 -1.15 -24.41
C TYR A 79 4.42 -1.55 -25.50
N PRO A 80 5.69 -1.82 -25.14
CA PRO A 80 6.64 -2.29 -26.14
C PRO A 80 6.06 -3.55 -26.80
N PRO A 81 6.14 -3.69 -28.13
CA PRO A 81 5.67 -4.90 -28.79
C PRO A 81 6.44 -6.09 -28.20
N GLY A 82 5.70 -7.07 -27.67
CA GLY A 82 6.28 -8.30 -27.15
C GLY A 82 7.17 -8.97 -28.21
N SER A 83 8.19 -9.70 -27.76
CA SER A 83 9.15 -10.38 -28.64
C SER A 83 8.46 -11.22 -29.72
N PRO A 84 9.01 -11.26 -30.95
CA PRO A 84 8.38 -11.88 -32.12
C PRO A 84 8.51 -13.42 -32.08
N GLY A 85 7.83 -14.07 -31.15
CA GLY A 85 7.37 -15.44 -31.32
C GLY A 85 6.00 -15.41 -31.99
N ALA A 86 5.63 -16.41 -32.79
CA ALA A 86 4.34 -16.49 -33.46
C ALA A 86 3.20 -16.37 -32.43
N GLN A 87 2.65 -15.17 -32.26
CA GLN A 87 1.56 -14.91 -31.33
C GLN A 87 0.29 -15.51 -31.93
N ILE A 88 -0.21 -16.56 -31.30
CA ILE A 88 -1.56 -17.05 -31.55
C ILE A 88 -2.50 -15.89 -31.18
N GLN A 89 -3.11 -15.27 -32.19
CA GLN A 89 -4.06 -14.18 -31.98
C GLN A 89 -5.41 -14.76 -31.60
N MET A 90 -5.90 -14.43 -30.40
CA MET A 90 -7.29 -14.64 -30.02
C MET A 90 -8.14 -13.51 -30.60
N ILE A 91 -9.24 -13.84 -31.28
CA ILE A 91 -10.26 -12.87 -31.68
C ILE A 91 -11.31 -12.80 -30.58
N TYR A 92 -11.34 -11.71 -29.82
CA TYR A 92 -12.33 -11.48 -28.78
C TYR A 92 -13.60 -10.81 -29.35
N SER A 93 -14.74 -11.49 -29.27
CA SER A 93 -16.04 -10.92 -29.67
C SER A 93 -16.68 -10.19 -28.48
N ASN A 94 -16.54 -8.86 -28.46
CA ASN A 94 -17.01 -8.03 -27.36
C ASN A 94 -18.52 -7.79 -27.41
N ARG A 95 -19.32 -8.78 -27.00
CA ARG A 95 -20.78 -8.69 -26.91
C ARG A 95 -21.18 -8.25 -25.50
N LEU A 96 -22.01 -7.22 -25.39
CA LEU A 96 -22.40 -6.65 -24.10
C LEU A 96 -23.88 -6.89 -23.85
N GLN A 97 -24.19 -7.53 -22.72
CA GLN A 97 -25.55 -7.68 -22.22
C GLN A 97 -25.75 -6.75 -21.03
N LYS A 98 -26.70 -5.81 -21.11
CA LYS A 98 -27.01 -4.94 -19.98
C LYS A 98 -27.54 -5.78 -18.81
N LEU A 99 -27.06 -5.49 -17.60
CA LEU A 99 -27.54 -6.11 -16.37
C LEU A 99 -28.72 -5.32 -15.81
N ASP A 100 -29.78 -6.04 -15.44
CA ASP A 100 -30.96 -5.44 -14.82
C ASP A 100 -30.75 -5.33 -13.30
N THR A 101 -30.79 -4.10 -12.78
CA THR A 101 -30.74 -3.80 -11.34
C THR A 101 -29.64 -4.52 -10.55
N PRO A 102 -28.37 -4.50 -11.00
CA PRO A 102 -27.30 -5.22 -10.31
C PRO A 102 -27.00 -4.59 -8.94
N PRO A 103 -26.63 -5.41 -7.93
CA PRO A 103 -26.30 -4.92 -6.59
C PRO A 103 -24.99 -4.11 -6.59
N PRO A 104 -24.75 -3.18 -5.66
CA PRO A 104 -23.50 -2.41 -5.61
C PRO A 104 -22.25 -3.30 -5.61
N LEU A 105 -21.20 -2.86 -6.29
CA LEU A 105 -19.89 -3.55 -6.28
C LEU A 105 -19.16 -3.26 -4.98
N LEU A 106 -18.23 -4.15 -4.59
CA LEU A 106 -17.39 -3.97 -3.40
C LEU A 106 -18.21 -3.84 -2.10
N ALA A 107 -19.40 -4.44 -2.08
CA ALA A 107 -20.34 -4.33 -0.97
C ALA A 107 -20.13 -5.36 0.15
N ASP A 108 -19.18 -6.28 -0.01
CA ASP A 108 -18.95 -7.41 0.90
C ASP A 108 -18.38 -6.96 2.26
N TYR A 109 -17.54 -5.92 2.25
CA TYR A 109 -16.89 -5.37 3.44
C TYR A 109 -17.01 -3.83 3.49
N PRO A 110 -18.23 -3.31 3.69
CA PRO A 110 -18.51 -1.88 3.62
C PRO A 110 -17.78 -1.08 4.70
N GLN A 111 -17.28 -1.71 5.77
CA GLN A 111 -16.46 -1.05 6.80
C GLN A 111 -15.05 -0.69 6.31
N PHE A 112 -14.55 -1.35 5.25
CA PHE A 112 -13.20 -1.18 4.71
C PHE A 112 -13.19 -0.50 3.35
N VAL A 113 -14.20 -0.77 2.51
CA VAL A 113 -14.34 -0.19 1.17
C VAL A 113 -15.77 0.29 0.99
N GLU A 114 -15.94 1.54 0.57
CA GLU A 114 -17.30 2.06 0.31
C GLU A 114 -17.93 1.31 -0.87
N PRO A 115 -19.13 0.70 -0.71
CA PRO A 115 -19.83 0.08 -1.83
C PRO A 115 -19.96 1.07 -2.99
N LEU A 116 -19.64 0.65 -4.20
CA LEU A 116 -19.65 1.53 -5.36
C LEU A 116 -21.08 1.59 -5.93
N PRO A 117 -21.80 2.72 -5.79
CA PRO A 117 -23.04 2.92 -6.52
C PRO A 117 -22.68 3.05 -8.00
N CYS A 118 -23.25 2.20 -8.82
CA CYS A 118 -22.93 2.12 -10.24
C CYS A 118 -24.20 2.38 -11.07
N GLY A 119 -24.05 3.15 -12.14
CA GLY A 119 -25.08 3.34 -13.16
C GLY A 119 -25.22 2.10 -14.04
N ASP A 120 -25.06 2.25 -15.35
CA ASP A 120 -25.18 1.13 -16.27
C ASP A 120 -24.06 0.09 -16.09
N ARG A 121 -24.45 -1.18 -16.11
CA ARG A 121 -23.56 -2.34 -16.02
C ARG A 121 -23.87 -3.34 -17.12
N TYR A 122 -22.82 -4.00 -17.59
CA TYR A 122 -22.90 -4.96 -18.68
C TYR A 122 -22.11 -6.21 -18.35
N LEU A 123 -22.67 -7.38 -18.68
CA LEU A 123 -21.92 -8.63 -18.75
C LEU A 123 -21.33 -8.79 -20.15
N ALA A 124 -20.05 -9.10 -20.21
CA ALA A 124 -19.35 -9.48 -21.43
C ALA A 124 -18.81 -10.92 -21.33
N PRO A 125 -18.50 -11.57 -22.46
CA PRO A 125 -17.78 -12.84 -22.47
C PRO A 125 -16.47 -12.79 -21.65
N PRO A 126 -15.99 -13.94 -21.14
CA PRO A 126 -14.68 -14.02 -20.50
C PRO A 126 -13.57 -13.47 -21.40
N VAL A 127 -12.64 -12.74 -20.79
CA VAL A 127 -11.37 -12.36 -21.46
C VAL A 127 -10.34 -13.49 -21.33
N VAL A 128 -10.41 -14.24 -20.22
CA VAL A 128 -9.65 -15.47 -20.01
C VAL A 128 -10.64 -16.61 -19.79
N ASP A 129 -10.66 -17.58 -20.70
CA ASP A 129 -11.48 -18.78 -20.61
C ASP A 129 -10.62 -20.00 -20.95
N GLU A 130 -10.08 -20.63 -19.91
CA GLU A 130 -9.20 -21.78 -20.08
C GLU A 130 -10.02 -23.08 -20.10
N PRO A 131 -9.75 -24.01 -21.04
CA PRO A 131 -10.53 -25.24 -21.16
C PRO A 131 -10.62 -26.03 -19.85
N ASN A 132 -9.54 -26.06 -19.08
CA ASN A 132 -9.43 -26.76 -17.80
C ASN A 132 -9.39 -25.80 -16.60
N GLY A 133 -9.89 -24.57 -16.75
CA GLY A 133 -9.91 -23.60 -15.66
C GLY A 133 -10.80 -24.10 -14.51
N ASP A 134 -10.23 -24.22 -13.32
CA ASP A 134 -10.86 -24.65 -12.06
C ASP A 134 -10.97 -23.51 -11.04
N LEU A 135 -10.72 -22.28 -11.49
CA LEU A 135 -10.87 -21.06 -10.72
C LEU A 135 -11.69 -20.03 -11.50
N THR A 136 -12.92 -19.82 -11.08
CA THR A 136 -13.80 -18.78 -11.60
C THR A 136 -13.46 -17.43 -10.96
N VAL A 137 -13.20 -16.41 -11.80
CA VAL A 137 -12.89 -15.04 -11.38
C VAL A 137 -13.78 -14.06 -12.14
N ARG A 138 -14.87 -13.63 -11.50
CA ARG A 138 -15.64 -12.49 -11.98
C ARG A 138 -14.87 -11.21 -11.70
N ALA A 139 -14.71 -10.36 -12.70
CA ALA A 139 -14.01 -9.10 -12.57
C ALA A 139 -14.71 -8.01 -13.36
N TRP A 140 -14.38 -6.76 -13.08
CA TRP A 140 -14.99 -5.60 -13.70
C TRP A 140 -13.96 -4.53 -14.02
N ARG A 141 -14.31 -3.69 -15.00
CA ARG A 141 -13.60 -2.43 -15.29
C ARG A 141 -14.59 -1.35 -15.66
N TYR A 142 -14.20 -0.10 -15.52
CA TYR A 142 -14.97 1.00 -16.09
C TYR A 142 -14.55 1.22 -17.54
N TRP A 143 -15.52 1.45 -18.42
CA TRP A 143 -15.24 1.70 -19.83
C TRP A 143 -16.06 2.89 -20.36
N TYR A 144 -15.37 4.00 -20.60
CA TYR A 144 -16.00 5.26 -21.03
C TYR A 144 -16.83 5.14 -22.31
N ASN A 145 -16.42 4.29 -23.27
CA ASN A 145 -17.14 4.17 -24.54
C ASN A 145 -18.52 3.51 -24.38
N VAL A 146 -18.70 2.68 -23.36
CA VAL A 146 -20.01 2.09 -23.00
C VAL A 146 -20.71 2.87 -21.89
N ARG A 147 -20.04 3.92 -21.36
CA ARG A 147 -20.53 4.80 -20.28
C ARG A 147 -20.98 4.02 -19.05
N GLY A 148 -20.27 2.95 -18.72
CA GLY A 148 -20.66 2.04 -17.67
C GLY A 148 -19.56 1.07 -17.29
N ILE A 149 -19.91 0.17 -16.38
CA ILE A 149 -19.01 -0.90 -15.93
C ILE A 149 -19.27 -2.15 -16.77
N VAL A 150 -18.20 -2.81 -17.18
CA VAL A 150 -18.26 -4.11 -17.84
C VAL A 150 -17.69 -5.16 -16.90
N GLU A 151 -18.45 -6.23 -16.71
CA GLU A 151 -18.12 -7.41 -15.94
C GLU A 151 -17.84 -8.58 -16.86
N MET A 152 -16.88 -9.42 -16.47
CA MET A 152 -16.53 -10.65 -17.17
C MET A 152 -16.31 -11.77 -16.17
N GLU A 153 -16.86 -12.95 -16.46
CA GLU A 153 -16.69 -14.16 -15.66
C GLU A 153 -15.60 -15.02 -16.28
N ASN A 154 -14.38 -14.87 -15.79
CA ASN A 154 -13.19 -15.53 -16.35
C ASN A 154 -13.00 -16.92 -15.72
N ARG A 155 -12.48 -17.88 -16.49
CA ARG A 155 -12.09 -19.20 -16.01
C ARG A 155 -10.59 -19.36 -16.12
N LEU A 156 -9.92 -19.48 -14.98
CA LEU A 156 -8.47 -19.56 -14.85
C LEU A 156 -8.06 -20.95 -14.37
N ASP A 157 -6.90 -21.42 -14.81
CA ASP A 157 -6.19 -22.53 -14.20
C ASP A 157 -5.60 -22.08 -12.86
N ALA A 158 -6.09 -22.64 -11.75
CA ALA A 158 -5.64 -22.32 -10.41
C ALA A 158 -4.13 -22.57 -10.25
N LYS A 159 -3.60 -23.67 -10.81
CA LYS A 159 -2.17 -24.01 -10.69
C LYS A 159 -1.28 -23.06 -11.49
N ALA A 160 -1.82 -22.40 -12.51
CA ALA A 160 -1.15 -21.30 -13.23
C ALA A 160 -1.44 -19.91 -12.62
N THR A 161 -2.09 -19.84 -11.45
CA THR A 161 -2.45 -18.59 -10.77
C THR A 161 -1.61 -18.37 -9.51
N ALA A 162 -1.15 -17.14 -9.28
CA ALA A 162 -0.52 -16.73 -8.03
C ALA A 162 -1.44 -15.78 -7.25
N ALA A 163 -1.52 -15.95 -5.93
CA ALA A 163 -2.14 -14.98 -5.03
C ALA A 163 -1.03 -14.19 -4.31
N ILE A 164 -0.93 -12.89 -4.57
CA ILE A 164 0.15 -12.04 -4.05
C ILE A 164 -0.43 -10.94 -3.16
N VAL A 165 0.12 -10.78 -1.96
CA VAL A 165 -0.21 -9.66 -1.06
C VAL A 165 0.97 -8.70 -1.00
N VAL A 166 0.77 -7.47 -1.44
CA VAL A 166 1.79 -6.42 -1.42
C VAL A 166 1.87 -5.78 -0.05
N HIS A 167 3.07 -5.75 0.51
CA HIS A 167 3.43 -5.01 1.73
C HIS A 167 2.50 -5.26 2.93
N PRO A 168 2.22 -6.52 3.31
CA PRO A 168 1.53 -6.81 4.56
C PRO A 168 2.50 -6.66 5.74
N TRP A 169 2.91 -5.43 6.03
CA TRP A 169 3.92 -5.12 7.05
C TRP A 169 3.38 -5.38 8.46
N GLY A 170 4.13 -6.14 9.26
CA GLY A 170 3.80 -6.39 10.67
C GLY A 170 4.25 -5.26 11.58
N ILE A 171 3.50 -4.15 11.57
CA ILE A 171 3.70 -3.00 12.46
C ILE A 171 2.49 -2.88 13.41
N ASP A 172 2.75 -2.70 14.69
CA ASP A 172 1.75 -2.65 15.77
C ASP A 172 0.86 -3.91 15.85
N ASP A 173 1.36 -5.06 15.37
CA ASP A 173 0.62 -6.32 15.26
C ASP A 173 0.93 -7.32 16.39
N GLY A 174 1.82 -6.96 17.31
CA GLY A 174 2.28 -7.80 18.42
C GLY A 174 3.60 -8.53 18.18
N HIS A 175 4.19 -8.51 16.98
CA HIS A 175 5.51 -9.10 16.71
C HIS A 175 6.69 -8.27 17.27
N GLY A 176 6.42 -7.03 17.67
CA GLY A 176 7.37 -6.17 18.39
C GLY A 176 7.82 -4.93 17.62
N LEU A 177 7.50 -4.81 16.33
CA LEU A 177 7.75 -3.59 15.58
C LEU A 177 6.61 -2.61 15.84
N VAL A 178 6.93 -1.44 16.39
CA VAL A 178 5.95 -0.48 16.91
C VAL A 178 6.06 0.84 16.15
N THR A 179 4.95 1.52 15.90
CA THR A 179 4.99 2.89 15.36
C THR A 179 5.60 3.85 16.39
N PRO A 180 6.64 4.65 16.02
CA PRO A 180 7.30 5.55 16.96
C PRO A 180 6.36 6.65 17.51
N GLU A 181 6.60 7.05 18.76
CA GLU A 181 5.87 8.11 19.48
C GLU A 181 6.86 9.06 20.19
N PRO A 182 6.52 10.33 20.47
CA PRO A 182 5.21 10.99 20.30
C PRO A 182 4.88 11.42 18.86
N ALA A 183 5.86 11.48 17.97
CA ALA A 183 5.65 11.60 16.54
C ALA A 183 6.34 10.43 15.83
N GLY A 184 5.97 10.21 14.58
CA GLY A 184 6.42 9.07 13.80
C GLY A 184 5.27 8.55 12.98
N LEU A 185 5.58 8.05 11.79
CA LEU A 185 4.60 7.44 10.92
C LEU A 185 5.14 6.18 10.26
N ALA A 186 4.40 5.09 10.40
CA ALA A 186 4.76 3.80 9.83
C ALA A 186 3.52 3.11 9.28
N PHE A 187 3.66 2.47 8.12
CA PHE A 187 2.59 1.78 7.40
C PHE A 187 1.36 2.67 7.13
N PHE A 188 0.26 2.56 7.90
CA PHE A 188 -0.90 3.47 7.82
C PHE A 188 -0.77 4.72 8.71
N CYS A 189 0.47 5.15 8.91
CA CYS A 189 0.93 6.34 9.62
C CYS A 189 0.78 6.32 11.15
N VAL A 190 -0.26 5.75 11.74
CA VAL A 190 -0.47 5.83 13.20
C VAL A 190 -1.08 4.54 13.74
N LYS A 191 -0.80 4.23 15.01
CA LYS A 191 -1.18 2.97 15.66
C LYS A 191 -2.65 2.58 15.44
N TYR A 192 -3.58 3.49 15.69
CA TYR A 192 -5.01 3.19 15.55
C TYR A 192 -5.43 2.89 14.10
N LYS A 193 -4.70 3.39 13.10
CA LYS A 193 -4.95 3.06 11.68
C LYS A 193 -4.30 1.72 11.30
N ASN A 194 -3.14 1.41 11.86
CA ASN A 194 -2.52 0.08 11.73
C ASN A 194 -3.44 -1.01 12.30
N VAL A 195 -4.16 -0.74 13.39
CA VAL A 195 -5.20 -1.64 13.93
C VAL A 195 -6.29 -1.92 12.90
N VAL A 196 -6.79 -0.89 12.19
CA VAL A 196 -7.81 -1.07 11.13
C VAL A 196 -7.29 -1.94 9.98
N CYS A 197 -6.01 -1.78 9.59
CA CYS A 197 -5.39 -2.67 8.61
C CYS A 197 -5.29 -4.11 9.14
N GLY A 198 -4.90 -4.29 10.40
CA GLY A 198 -4.85 -5.60 11.05
C GLY A 198 -6.23 -6.28 11.11
N ASP A 199 -7.29 -5.52 11.37
CA ASP A 199 -8.68 -6.00 11.29
C ASP A 199 -9.04 -6.47 9.87
N HIS A 200 -8.69 -5.67 8.87
CA HIS A 200 -8.93 -5.99 7.47
C HIS A 200 -8.17 -7.25 7.01
N LEU A 201 -6.89 -7.38 7.40
CA LEU A 201 -6.08 -8.58 7.17
C LEU A 201 -6.75 -9.83 7.78
N ARG A 202 -7.21 -9.75 9.04
CA ARG A 202 -7.87 -10.86 9.73
C ARG A 202 -9.21 -11.25 9.12
N GLN A 203 -10.02 -10.25 8.75
CA GLN A 203 -11.40 -10.45 8.32
C GLN A 203 -11.53 -10.77 6.83
N VAL A 204 -10.61 -10.28 5.99
CA VAL A 204 -10.75 -10.34 4.53
C VAL A 204 -9.61 -11.11 3.87
N VAL A 205 -8.37 -10.63 4.03
CA VAL A 205 -7.23 -11.16 3.27
C VAL A 205 -6.82 -12.56 3.73
N ASN A 206 -6.70 -12.80 5.04
CA ASN A 206 -6.29 -14.11 5.54
C ASN A 206 -7.31 -15.22 5.20
N PRO A 207 -8.63 -15.03 5.40
CA PRO A 207 -9.64 -16.01 4.95
C PRO A 207 -9.60 -16.27 3.44
N PHE A 208 -9.43 -15.20 2.64
CA PHE A 208 -9.28 -15.31 1.20
C PHE A 208 -8.09 -16.18 0.80
N LEU A 209 -6.91 -15.92 1.38
CA LEU A 209 -5.72 -16.73 1.12
C LEU A 209 -5.89 -18.18 1.59
N ARG A 210 -6.47 -18.41 2.77
CA ARG A 210 -6.70 -19.77 3.31
C ARG A 210 -7.52 -20.62 2.35
N ARG A 211 -8.57 -20.06 1.76
CA ARG A 211 -9.42 -20.75 0.78
C ARG A 211 -8.67 -21.12 -0.49
N LEU A 212 -7.73 -20.28 -0.93
CA LEU A 212 -7.03 -20.45 -2.21
C LEU A 212 -5.73 -21.25 -2.10
N ARG A 213 -5.10 -21.30 -0.93
CA ARG A 213 -3.70 -21.72 -0.77
C ARG A 213 -3.36 -23.09 -1.32
N ASP A 214 -4.25 -24.05 -1.15
CA ASP A 214 -4.05 -25.43 -1.62
C ASP A 214 -4.44 -25.61 -3.10
N ARG A 215 -5.10 -24.61 -3.69
CA ARG A 215 -5.59 -24.60 -5.07
C ARG A 215 -4.61 -23.89 -5.99
N VAL A 216 -4.20 -22.68 -5.62
CA VAL A 216 -3.34 -21.85 -6.47
C VAL A 216 -1.92 -22.42 -6.61
N GLY A 217 -1.21 -22.02 -7.67
CA GLY A 217 0.17 -22.45 -7.91
C GLY A 217 1.17 -21.84 -6.92
N LEU A 218 0.85 -20.66 -6.38
CA LEU A 218 1.72 -19.93 -5.47
C LEU A 218 0.94 -18.93 -4.61
N VAL A 219 1.33 -18.82 -3.33
CA VAL A 219 1.00 -17.68 -2.46
C VAL A 219 2.29 -16.92 -2.17
N GLY A 220 2.24 -15.59 -2.30
CA GLY A 220 3.42 -14.76 -2.10
C GLY A 220 3.15 -13.42 -1.42
N TYR A 221 4.19 -12.86 -0.82
CA TYR A 221 4.18 -11.59 -0.09
C TYR A 221 5.27 -10.68 -0.62
N SER A 222 4.93 -9.47 -1.11
CA SER A 222 5.94 -8.47 -1.46
C SER A 222 6.37 -7.73 -0.20
N MET A 223 7.67 -7.62 0.04
CA MET A 223 8.24 -6.98 1.22
C MET A 223 9.34 -5.98 0.82
N PRO A 224 9.58 -4.92 1.62
CA PRO A 224 10.56 -3.89 1.28
C PRO A 224 12.00 -4.40 1.45
N GLY A 225 12.93 -3.68 0.84
CA GLY A 225 14.37 -3.95 0.95
C GLY A 225 14.80 -5.20 0.18
N VAL A 226 15.92 -5.80 0.59
CA VAL A 226 16.45 -7.05 0.04
C VAL A 226 16.36 -8.16 1.08
N GLU A 227 16.50 -9.41 0.65
CA GLU A 227 16.59 -10.54 1.58
C GLU A 227 17.78 -10.37 2.54
N ASP A 228 17.56 -10.54 3.85
CA ASP A 228 18.60 -10.45 4.88
C ASP A 228 18.74 -11.73 5.71
N ALA A 229 19.84 -11.83 6.45
CA ALA A 229 20.19 -13.02 7.22
C ALA A 229 19.11 -13.47 8.23
N LEU A 230 18.29 -12.53 8.73
CA LEU A 230 17.24 -12.84 9.70
C LEU A 230 15.97 -13.29 8.99
N ARG A 231 15.53 -12.56 7.96
CA ARG A 231 14.34 -12.92 7.19
C ARG A 231 14.53 -14.22 6.39
N LYS A 232 15.75 -14.58 6.01
CA LYS A 232 16.11 -15.92 5.47
C LYS A 232 15.77 -17.09 6.39
N LEU A 233 15.75 -16.86 7.70
CA LEU A 233 15.37 -17.91 8.66
C LEU A 233 13.85 -18.10 8.73
N LEU A 234 13.09 -17.09 8.35
CA LEU A 234 11.64 -16.98 8.57
C LEU A 234 10.82 -17.29 7.32
N TYR A 235 11.32 -16.89 6.14
CA TYR A 235 10.54 -16.86 4.92
C TYR A 235 11.28 -17.54 3.78
N ALA A 236 10.59 -18.42 3.07
CA ALA A 236 11.07 -18.86 1.78
C ALA A 236 11.02 -17.67 0.79
N SER A 237 11.91 -17.67 -0.17
CA SER A 237 12.03 -16.64 -1.21
C SER A 237 12.47 -17.29 -2.51
N ILE A 238 12.75 -16.47 -3.54
CA ILE A 238 13.33 -16.97 -4.80
C ILE A 238 14.70 -17.62 -4.56
N THR A 239 15.45 -17.15 -3.54
CA THR A 239 16.83 -17.58 -3.25
C THR A 239 16.93 -18.52 -2.06
N THR A 240 15.96 -18.49 -1.15
CA THR A 240 15.95 -19.32 0.06
C THR A 240 14.79 -20.30 0.00
N PRO A 241 15.04 -21.61 -0.17
CA PRO A 241 13.98 -22.60 -0.27
C PRO A 241 13.44 -22.98 1.13
N PRO A 242 12.21 -23.54 1.23
CA PRO A 242 11.55 -23.86 2.49
C PRO A 242 12.35 -24.75 3.44
N GLU A 243 13.20 -25.64 2.91
CA GLU A 243 13.98 -26.60 3.68
C GLU A 243 15.13 -25.95 4.46
N GLN A 244 15.52 -24.72 4.10
CA GLN A 244 16.56 -23.96 4.78
C GLN A 244 16.03 -23.08 5.92
N LEU A 245 14.70 -23.00 6.06
CA LEU A 245 14.08 -22.16 7.07
C LEU A 245 14.33 -22.72 8.48
N LYS A 246 14.43 -21.80 9.44
CA LYS A 246 14.48 -22.10 10.87
C LYS A 246 13.53 -21.17 11.60
N PRO A 247 12.20 -21.34 11.43
CA PRO A 247 11.23 -20.33 11.84
C PRO A 247 11.29 -20.00 13.34
N GLU A 248 11.42 -21.00 14.22
CA GLU A 248 11.51 -20.77 15.66
C GLU A 248 12.72 -19.92 16.06
N GLU A 249 13.88 -20.18 15.44
CA GLU A 249 15.09 -19.41 15.64
C GLU A 249 14.96 -17.99 15.06
N GLY A 250 14.40 -17.88 13.85
CA GLY A 250 14.14 -16.61 13.20
C GLY A 250 13.20 -15.72 14.01
N GLU A 251 12.11 -16.30 14.55
CA GLU A 251 11.11 -15.59 15.34
C GLU A 251 11.71 -15.09 16.66
N ARG A 252 12.53 -15.92 17.33
CA ARG A 252 13.25 -15.50 18.53
C ARG A 252 14.19 -14.33 18.22
N ARG A 253 15.04 -14.46 17.21
CA ARG A 253 16.00 -13.42 16.81
C ARG A 253 15.30 -12.13 16.37
N LEU A 254 14.19 -12.24 15.64
CA LEU A 254 13.39 -11.08 15.23
C LEU A 254 12.90 -10.31 16.45
N ARG A 255 12.29 -11.02 17.42
CA ARG A 255 11.80 -10.40 18.66
C ARG A 255 12.93 -9.76 19.45
N ASP A 256 14.10 -10.39 19.52
CA ASP A 256 15.26 -9.84 20.22
C ASP A 256 15.74 -8.53 19.57
N VAL A 257 15.86 -8.50 18.23
CA VAL A 257 16.23 -7.29 17.48
C VAL A 257 15.21 -6.17 17.68
N LEU A 258 13.92 -6.48 17.56
CA LEU A 258 12.85 -5.48 17.68
C LEU A 258 12.73 -4.96 19.13
N ARG A 259 12.86 -5.83 20.14
CA ARG A 259 12.82 -5.43 21.55
C ARG A 259 14.00 -4.55 21.96
N ALA A 260 15.15 -4.73 21.32
CA ALA A 260 16.34 -3.93 21.58
C ALA A 260 16.26 -2.51 20.99
N HIS A 261 15.30 -2.25 20.09
CA HIS A 261 15.15 -0.95 19.45
C HIS A 261 14.29 -0.01 20.31
N ASP A 262 14.70 1.25 20.40
CA ASP A 262 13.94 2.31 21.04
C ASP A 262 13.00 2.97 20.01
N PHE A 263 11.71 2.68 20.10
CA PHE A 263 10.67 3.24 19.23
C PHE A 263 10.26 4.66 19.65
N THR A 264 11.24 5.50 20.01
CA THR A 264 11.01 6.89 20.39
C THR A 264 11.25 7.79 19.17
N GLY A 265 10.19 8.44 18.73
CA GLY A 265 10.26 9.45 17.70
C GLY A 265 10.62 10.83 18.23
N LYS A 266 10.98 11.75 17.32
CA LYS A 266 11.30 13.14 17.70
C LYS A 266 10.03 13.93 18.03
N PRO A 267 10.07 14.94 18.91
CA PRO A 267 8.93 15.82 19.13
C PRO A 267 8.59 16.62 17.87
N LEU A 268 7.34 17.06 17.75
CA LEU A 268 6.94 18.01 16.70
C LEU A 268 7.66 19.35 16.88
N VAL A 269 8.00 19.99 15.76
CA VAL A 269 8.51 21.36 15.75
C VAL A 269 7.50 22.33 16.35
N SER A 270 7.90 23.11 17.35
CA SER A 270 7.02 24.06 18.05
C SER A 270 6.99 25.44 17.41
N GLU A 271 8.07 25.83 16.72
CA GLU A 271 8.23 27.13 16.07
C GLU A 271 8.85 26.94 14.68
N LEU A 272 8.37 27.72 13.70
CA LEU A 272 8.82 27.68 12.31
C LEU A 272 9.05 29.10 11.80
N GLU A 273 10.21 29.34 11.22
CA GLU A 273 10.45 30.55 10.44
C GLU A 273 9.86 30.36 9.04
N LEU A 274 8.91 31.22 8.67
CA LEU A 274 8.23 31.14 7.38
C LEU A 274 8.66 32.29 6.47
N GLY A 275 8.91 31.97 5.19
CA GLY A 275 9.21 32.99 4.19
C GLY A 275 8.05 33.97 4.00
N LEU A 276 8.32 35.27 4.13
CA LEU A 276 7.30 36.33 4.07
C LEU A 276 6.50 36.38 2.76
N GLN A 277 7.13 36.02 1.64
CA GLN A 277 6.52 36.11 0.31
C GLN A 277 5.68 34.87 -0.05
N VAL A 278 6.02 33.69 0.48
CA VAL A 278 5.35 32.41 0.18
C VAL A 278 5.21 31.53 1.44
N PRO A 279 4.55 32.03 2.51
CA PRO A 279 4.57 31.38 3.82
C PRO A 279 3.94 29.99 3.81
N ALA A 280 2.88 29.77 3.01
CA ALA A 280 2.25 28.45 2.89
C ALA A 280 3.20 27.39 2.28
N ARG A 281 3.92 27.74 1.22
CA ARG A 281 4.94 26.85 0.62
C ARG A 281 6.07 26.58 1.60
N SER A 282 6.52 27.61 2.31
CA SER A 282 7.57 27.51 3.34
C SER A 282 7.15 26.61 4.50
N TYR A 283 5.88 26.67 4.90
CA TYR A 283 5.30 25.80 5.93
C TYR A 283 5.30 24.35 5.45
N LEU A 284 4.67 24.06 4.31
CA LEU A 284 4.57 22.70 3.77
C LEU A 284 5.94 22.05 3.50
N ALA A 285 6.94 22.82 3.11
CA ALA A 285 8.30 22.33 2.92
C ALA A 285 8.99 21.93 4.23
N GLN A 286 8.63 22.57 5.35
CA GLN A 286 9.20 22.30 6.68
C GLN A 286 8.35 21.31 7.51
N THR A 287 7.07 21.15 7.15
CA THR A 287 6.16 20.18 7.77
C THR A 287 5.55 19.24 6.72
N PRO A 288 6.36 18.41 6.04
CA PRO A 288 5.82 17.45 5.09
C PRO A 288 4.83 16.52 5.79
N SER A 289 3.61 16.39 5.24
CA SER A 289 2.52 15.62 5.85
C SER A 289 2.79 14.11 5.90
N THR A 290 3.66 13.61 5.03
CA THR A 290 4.14 12.23 5.01
C THR A 290 5.66 12.26 5.00
N ASP A 291 6.26 12.69 6.11
CA ASP A 291 7.68 12.48 6.32
C ASP A 291 7.91 11.15 7.04
N ALA A 292 7.80 10.07 6.28
CA ALA A 292 8.26 8.76 6.75
C ALA A 292 9.77 8.77 7.01
N TYR A 293 10.53 9.79 6.59
CA TYR A 293 11.99 9.77 6.71
C TYR A 293 12.45 9.97 8.17
N HIS A 294 13.77 9.84 8.39
CA HIS A 294 14.46 9.81 9.70
C HIS A 294 14.14 10.97 10.68
N GLY A 295 13.42 12.00 10.23
CA GLY A 295 13.00 13.12 11.07
C GLY A 295 12.22 12.64 12.29
N TYR A 296 11.09 11.95 12.08
CA TYR A 296 10.17 11.64 13.17
C TYR A 296 10.20 10.19 13.65
N ASN A 297 10.60 9.22 12.82
CA ASN A 297 10.57 7.81 13.22
C ASN A 297 11.73 7.38 14.13
N GLY A 298 12.72 8.25 14.32
CA GLY A 298 13.97 7.90 15.01
C GLY A 298 14.99 7.27 14.07
N ASP A 299 16.25 7.27 14.53
CA ASP A 299 17.37 6.72 13.76
C ASP A 299 17.31 5.18 13.80
N GLY A 300 17.56 4.53 12.65
CA GLY A 300 17.60 3.07 12.57
C GLY A 300 16.23 2.38 12.39
N TYR A 301 15.11 3.11 12.43
CA TYR A 301 13.77 2.52 12.35
C TYR A 301 13.52 1.74 11.05
N TRP A 302 13.90 2.33 9.90
CA TRP A 302 13.65 1.72 8.58
C TRP A 302 14.70 0.69 8.19
N GLU A 303 15.77 0.59 8.96
CA GLU A 303 16.80 -0.43 8.86
C GLU A 303 16.40 -1.73 9.58
N LEU A 304 15.35 -1.70 10.40
CA LEU A 304 14.83 -2.89 11.07
C LEU A 304 14.22 -3.89 10.05
N PRO A 305 14.37 -5.20 10.28
CA PRO A 305 13.78 -6.21 9.42
C PRO A 305 12.25 -6.18 9.54
N MET A 306 11.58 -5.71 8.49
CA MET A 306 10.10 -5.65 8.41
C MET A 306 9.51 -7.07 8.34
N PRO A 307 8.73 -7.52 9.33
CA PRO A 307 8.09 -8.83 9.29
C PRO A 307 6.82 -8.81 8.44
N VAL A 308 6.40 -9.99 7.98
CA VAL A 308 5.04 -10.19 7.46
C VAL A 308 4.07 -10.13 8.65
N HIS A 309 2.94 -9.47 8.46
CA HIS A 309 1.96 -9.19 9.50
C HIS A 309 1.41 -10.48 10.16
N ALA A 310 1.32 -10.47 11.49
CA ALA A 310 0.94 -11.61 12.34
C ALA A 310 -0.43 -12.23 12.02
N ALA A 311 -1.37 -11.41 11.55
CA ALA A 311 -2.71 -11.84 11.11
C ALA A 311 -2.71 -12.81 9.91
N LEU A 312 -1.62 -12.89 9.15
CA LEU A 312 -1.51 -13.81 8.02
C LEU A 312 -0.93 -15.15 8.50
N GLU A 313 -1.71 -16.21 8.37
CA GLU A 313 -1.22 -17.57 8.61
C GLU A 313 -0.20 -17.90 7.52
N ARG A 314 1.10 -17.91 7.82
CA ARG A 314 2.14 -18.24 6.84
C ARG A 314 2.38 -19.75 6.80
N ARG A 315 2.62 -20.29 5.61
CA ARG A 315 3.14 -21.65 5.42
C ARG A 315 4.59 -21.59 4.96
N PRO A 316 5.42 -22.61 5.26
CA PRO A 316 6.82 -22.65 4.81
C PRO A 316 6.99 -22.54 3.29
N THR A 317 5.96 -22.91 2.52
CA THR A 317 5.94 -22.88 1.06
C THR A 317 5.51 -21.54 0.47
N ASP A 318 5.00 -20.60 1.27
CA ASP A 318 4.68 -19.26 0.79
C ASP A 318 5.98 -18.50 0.55
N LEU A 319 6.04 -17.68 -0.50
CA LEU A 319 7.26 -16.95 -0.87
C LEU A 319 7.20 -15.49 -0.45
N VAL A 320 8.33 -14.94 -0.03
CA VAL A 320 8.54 -13.51 0.07
C VAL A 320 9.34 -13.03 -1.15
N PHE A 321 8.80 -12.01 -1.81
CA PHE A 321 9.46 -11.25 -2.86
C PHE A 321 9.97 -9.93 -2.28
N TYR A 322 11.26 -9.66 -2.44
CA TYR A 322 11.87 -8.45 -1.87
C TYR A 322 11.99 -7.36 -2.93
N ASP A 323 11.43 -6.19 -2.65
CA ASP A 323 11.34 -5.11 -3.62
C ASP A 323 12.70 -4.68 -4.19
N GLY A 324 13.72 -4.64 -3.33
CA GLY A 324 15.09 -4.27 -3.67
C GLY A 324 15.80 -5.26 -4.59
N GLU A 325 15.23 -6.43 -4.85
CA GLU A 325 15.74 -7.40 -5.83
C GLU A 325 15.20 -7.15 -7.25
N GLY A 326 14.20 -6.28 -7.39
CA GLY A 326 13.66 -5.84 -8.67
C GLY A 326 12.59 -6.77 -9.28
N TYR A 327 11.78 -6.18 -10.16
CA TYR A 327 10.65 -6.86 -10.79
C TYR A 327 11.05 -7.99 -11.74
N GLU A 328 12.15 -7.85 -12.47
CA GLU A 328 12.60 -8.85 -13.44
C GLU A 328 12.82 -10.23 -12.80
N LYS A 329 13.42 -10.25 -11.60
CA LYS A 329 13.63 -11.47 -10.82
C LYS A 329 12.30 -12.14 -10.47
N VAL A 330 11.30 -11.37 -10.04
CA VAL A 330 9.96 -11.87 -9.72
C VAL A 330 9.26 -12.38 -10.97
N ARG A 331 9.25 -11.59 -12.06
CA ARG A 331 8.66 -11.94 -13.35
C ARG A 331 9.21 -13.27 -13.86
N ASP A 332 10.53 -13.40 -13.93
CA ASP A 332 11.19 -14.57 -14.50
C ASP A 332 10.95 -15.80 -13.63
N TYR A 333 10.97 -15.64 -12.31
CA TYR A 333 10.61 -16.72 -11.39
C TYR A 333 9.17 -17.19 -11.57
N LEU A 334 8.18 -16.27 -11.56
CA LEU A 334 6.77 -16.63 -11.76
C LEU A 334 6.55 -17.32 -13.11
N LYS A 335 7.15 -16.81 -14.20
CA LYS A 335 7.09 -17.44 -15.53
C LYS A 335 7.72 -18.84 -15.53
N SER A 336 8.84 -19.03 -14.85
CA SER A 336 9.49 -20.35 -14.73
C SER A 336 8.63 -21.39 -14.01
N ARG A 337 7.68 -20.93 -13.18
CA ARG A 337 6.69 -21.75 -12.47
C ARG A 337 5.40 -21.96 -13.26
N GLY A 338 5.33 -21.46 -14.50
CA GLY A 338 4.13 -21.54 -15.33
C GLY A 338 2.99 -20.61 -14.87
N ILE A 339 3.28 -19.62 -14.01
CA ILE A 339 2.28 -18.65 -13.59
C ILE A 339 1.95 -17.71 -14.75
N ARG A 340 0.65 -17.55 -14.99
CA ARG A 340 0.07 -16.71 -16.05
C ARG A 340 -0.90 -15.67 -15.50
N HIS A 341 -1.49 -15.95 -14.33
CA HIS A 341 -2.49 -15.09 -13.71
C HIS A 341 -2.07 -14.66 -12.31
N VAL A 342 -2.44 -13.44 -11.92
CA VAL A 342 -2.17 -12.91 -10.58
C VAL A 342 -3.44 -12.34 -9.97
N LEU A 343 -3.78 -12.84 -8.78
CA LEU A 343 -4.74 -12.23 -7.87
C LEU A 343 -3.94 -11.31 -6.92
N LEU A 344 -4.10 -10.00 -7.06
CA LEU A 344 -3.32 -9.02 -6.32
C LEU A 344 -4.13 -8.39 -5.18
N ALA A 345 -3.59 -8.48 -3.96
CA ALA A 345 -4.12 -7.88 -2.74
C ALA A 345 -3.02 -7.08 -2.03
N GLY A 346 -3.34 -6.45 -0.89
CA GLY A 346 -2.34 -5.77 -0.03
C GLY A 346 -2.50 -4.26 0.06
N TYR A 347 -1.41 -3.56 0.40
CA TYR A 347 -1.46 -2.18 0.87
C TYR A 347 -0.28 -1.34 0.35
N CYS A 348 -0.43 -0.06 -0.01
CA CYS A 348 -1.68 0.69 -0.19
C CYS A 348 -2.12 0.69 -1.66
N THR A 349 -3.42 0.60 -1.95
CA THR A 349 -4.01 0.52 -3.30
C THR A 349 -3.50 1.61 -4.26
N ASP A 350 -3.35 2.83 -3.74
CA ASP A 350 -2.94 4.05 -4.43
C ASP A 350 -1.42 4.28 -4.46
N MET A 351 -0.64 3.45 -3.77
CA MET A 351 0.82 3.58 -3.66
C MET A 351 1.53 2.25 -3.96
N CYS A 352 1.73 1.40 -2.95
CA CYS A 352 2.58 0.23 -3.06
C CYS A 352 1.98 -0.85 -3.96
N VAL A 353 0.67 -1.13 -3.82
CA VAL A 353 -0.07 -2.07 -4.67
C VAL A 353 -0.05 -1.61 -6.13
N LYS A 354 0.12 -0.30 -6.38
CA LYS A 354 0.29 0.26 -7.72
C LYS A 354 1.71 0.10 -8.25
N GLY A 355 2.70 0.63 -7.54
CA GLY A 355 4.02 0.96 -8.12
C GLY A 355 5.23 0.20 -7.60
N THR A 356 5.08 -0.70 -6.63
CA THR A 356 6.23 -1.48 -6.11
C THR A 356 6.59 -2.64 -7.02
N THR A 357 7.59 -3.43 -6.63
CA THR A 357 8.08 -4.59 -7.40
C THR A 357 6.96 -5.55 -7.79
N CYS A 358 6.07 -5.89 -6.86
CA CYS A 358 4.85 -6.66 -7.14
C CYS A 358 3.60 -5.79 -7.29
N GLY A 359 3.74 -4.51 -7.65
CA GLY A 359 2.60 -3.63 -7.93
C GLY A 359 1.96 -3.92 -9.29
N TYR A 360 0.69 -3.53 -9.45
CA TYR A 360 -0.05 -3.81 -10.69
C TYR A 360 0.53 -3.10 -11.92
N ASP A 361 1.22 -1.96 -11.78
CA ASP A 361 1.86 -1.30 -12.93
C ASP A 361 3.00 -2.16 -13.53
N ASN A 362 3.61 -3.04 -12.72
CA ASN A 362 4.63 -3.99 -13.18
C ASN A 362 3.99 -5.31 -13.63
N LEU A 363 3.24 -5.97 -12.73
CA LEU A 363 2.71 -7.31 -12.99
C LEU A 363 1.76 -7.36 -14.20
N SER A 364 0.94 -6.31 -14.44
CA SER A 364 0.00 -6.31 -15.57
C SER A 364 0.68 -6.21 -16.94
N GLN A 365 2.01 -6.04 -17.00
CA GLN A 365 2.77 -6.06 -18.26
C GLN A 365 3.02 -7.48 -18.76
N ASP A 366 3.04 -8.47 -17.87
CA ASP A 366 3.46 -9.84 -18.17
C ASP A 366 2.44 -10.91 -17.77
N PHE A 367 1.47 -10.58 -16.93
CA PHE A 367 0.49 -11.51 -16.38
C PHE A 367 -0.93 -10.98 -16.55
N ASN A 368 -1.91 -11.88 -16.60
CA ASN A 368 -3.32 -11.52 -16.47
C ASN A 368 -3.58 -11.14 -15.00
N LEU A 369 -3.67 -9.84 -14.74
CA LEU A 369 -3.80 -9.31 -13.39
C LEU A 369 -5.26 -9.01 -13.04
N PHE A 370 -5.67 -9.51 -11.87
CA PHE A 370 -6.95 -9.21 -11.24
C PHE A 370 -6.68 -8.58 -9.87
N LEU A 371 -6.99 -7.28 -9.73
CA LEU A 371 -6.87 -6.57 -8.47
C LEU A 371 -8.05 -6.94 -7.56
N VAL A 372 -7.78 -7.60 -6.43
CA VAL A 372 -8.80 -8.00 -5.46
C VAL A 372 -9.17 -6.77 -4.64
N GLY A 373 -10.22 -6.05 -5.05
CA GLY A 373 -10.51 -4.70 -4.59
C GLY A 373 -10.74 -4.60 -3.09
N ASP A 374 -11.64 -5.43 -2.56
CA ASP A 374 -11.89 -5.57 -1.13
C ASP A 374 -10.78 -6.31 -0.38
N GLY A 375 -9.75 -6.80 -1.07
CA GLY A 375 -8.51 -7.31 -0.49
C GLY A 375 -7.41 -6.26 -0.36
N THR A 376 -7.72 -4.97 -0.55
CA THR A 376 -6.77 -3.86 -0.47
C THR A 376 -7.31 -2.69 0.34
N LEU A 377 -6.43 -1.80 0.81
CA LEU A 377 -6.79 -0.49 1.37
C LEU A 377 -5.90 0.60 0.77
N ALA A 378 -6.46 1.75 0.43
CA ALA A 378 -5.69 2.94 0.02
C ALA A 378 -5.16 3.69 1.25
N THR A 379 -4.25 4.66 1.03
CA THR A 379 -3.90 5.62 2.09
C THR A 379 -5.07 6.53 2.45
N TYR A 380 -5.21 6.86 3.74
CA TYR A 380 -6.31 7.70 4.24
C TYR A 380 -5.85 8.64 5.37
N PRO A 381 -4.82 9.47 5.18
CA PRO A 381 -4.19 10.24 6.26
C PRO A 381 -5.16 11.22 6.95
N GLY A 382 -6.04 11.88 6.20
CA GLY A 382 -7.03 12.82 6.74
C GLY A 382 -8.37 12.22 7.15
N SER A 383 -8.58 10.91 6.96
CA SER A 383 -9.86 10.24 7.25
C SER A 383 -9.74 9.28 8.42
N THR A 384 -10.87 9.00 9.07
CA THR A 384 -10.97 8.01 10.16
C THR A 384 -11.15 6.58 9.65
N THR A 385 -11.51 6.42 8.38
CA THR A 385 -11.77 5.13 7.74
C THR A 385 -11.17 5.08 6.33
N PRO A 386 -10.67 3.91 5.87
CA PRO A 386 -10.18 3.73 4.50
C PRO A 386 -11.28 3.68 3.43
N ARG A 387 -12.56 3.53 3.81
CA ARG A 387 -13.69 3.23 2.90
C ARG A 387 -13.69 4.04 1.61
N PHE A 388 -13.75 5.36 1.75
CA PHE A 388 -13.90 6.27 0.62
C PHE A 388 -12.61 6.40 -0.18
N ALA A 389 -11.47 6.48 0.48
CA ALA A 389 -10.17 6.56 -0.20
C ALA A 389 -9.90 5.29 -1.03
N THR A 390 -10.21 4.12 -0.47
CA THR A 390 -10.04 2.83 -1.15
C THR A 390 -10.99 2.70 -2.33
N GLN A 391 -12.27 3.08 -2.17
CA GLN A 391 -13.22 3.10 -3.29
C GLN A 391 -12.72 3.98 -4.44
N VAL A 392 -12.27 5.20 -4.16
CA VAL A 392 -11.75 6.13 -5.19
C VAL A 392 -10.51 5.55 -5.88
N ALA A 393 -9.58 4.98 -5.11
CA ALA A 393 -8.38 4.34 -5.66
C ALA A 393 -8.75 3.17 -6.61
N LEU A 394 -9.71 2.34 -6.22
CA LEU A 394 -10.18 1.21 -7.03
C LEU A 394 -10.94 1.67 -8.28
N ALA A 395 -11.79 2.69 -8.17
CA ALA A 395 -12.48 3.27 -9.32
C ALA A 395 -11.48 3.80 -10.37
N ASN A 396 -10.40 4.42 -9.93
CA ASN A 396 -9.32 4.87 -10.81
C ASN A 396 -8.50 3.70 -11.39
N ALA A 397 -8.19 2.68 -10.58
CA ALA A 397 -7.48 1.48 -11.04
C ALA A 397 -8.28 0.73 -12.11
N ALA A 398 -9.62 0.67 -11.97
CA ALA A 398 -10.54 0.02 -12.90
C ALA A 398 -10.58 0.65 -14.31
N LEU A 399 -9.88 1.76 -14.55
CA LEU A 399 -9.68 2.29 -15.90
C LEU A 399 -8.68 1.45 -16.70
N TRP A 400 -7.74 0.80 -16.01
CA TRP A 400 -6.58 0.13 -16.61
C TRP A 400 -6.39 -1.31 -16.14
N GLN A 401 -7.04 -1.70 -15.04
CA GLN A 401 -6.94 -3.03 -14.44
C GLN A 401 -8.33 -3.67 -14.36
N LEU A 402 -8.36 -5.01 -14.35
CA LEU A 402 -9.56 -5.75 -13.96
C LEU A 402 -9.61 -5.83 -12.44
N VAL A 403 -10.72 -5.38 -11.86
CA VAL A 403 -10.96 -5.42 -10.41
C VAL A 403 -11.91 -6.56 -10.10
N THR A 404 -11.58 -7.38 -9.11
CA THR A 404 -12.45 -8.44 -8.57
C THR A 404 -12.74 -8.16 -7.09
N GLN A 405 -13.47 -9.05 -6.44
CA GLN A 405 -13.72 -9.03 -4.99
C GLN A 405 -13.61 -10.46 -4.45
N VAL A 406 -13.32 -10.64 -3.16
CA VAL A 406 -12.98 -11.97 -2.64
C VAL A 406 -14.09 -13.00 -2.90
N ASN A 407 -15.37 -12.64 -2.80
CA ASN A 407 -16.48 -13.57 -3.04
C ASN A 407 -16.72 -13.91 -4.52
N TRP A 408 -16.10 -13.16 -5.44
CA TRP A 408 -16.15 -13.39 -6.88
C TRP A 408 -15.03 -14.29 -7.40
N VAL A 409 -14.13 -14.70 -6.52
CA VAL A 409 -13.11 -15.71 -6.78
C VAL A 409 -13.56 -17.02 -6.15
N GLN A 410 -13.90 -17.99 -6.99
CA GLN A 410 -14.47 -19.28 -6.59
C GLN A 410 -13.64 -20.41 -7.19
N ALA A 411 -13.22 -21.34 -6.34
CA ALA A 411 -12.64 -22.60 -6.80
C ALA A 411 -13.77 -23.58 -7.03
N ASP A 412 -13.78 -24.22 -8.20
CA ASP A 412 -14.84 -25.14 -8.63
C ASP A 412 -14.72 -26.53 -7.99
#